data_AF-A0A7S0LL43-F1
#
_entry.id   AF-A0A7S0LL43-F1
#
_cell.length_a   1.000
_cell.length_b   1.000
_cell.length_c   1.000
_cell.angle_alpha   90.00
_cell.angle_beta   90.00
_cell.angle_gamma   90.00
#
_symmetry.space_group_name_H-M   'P 1'
#
loop_
_entity.id
_entity.type
_entity.pdbx_description
1 polymer ?
#
loop_
_entity_poly.entity_id
_entity_poly.type
_entity_poly.pdbx_seq_one_letter_code
_entity_poly.pdbx_strand_id
1 'polypeptide(L)'
;FIQGPVGMIDTLRTKYRSMFTIKVGTQRITFMIGGGPQLSFIKAKDELLDQAPVYGFTIPVFGRGIVYDSPLDERNQQVKLLIHSMNTKSLEGMIPKMIEEAE
;
A
#
# COMPACT_ATOMS: atom_id res chain seq x y z
N PHE A 1 5.31 -14.95 14.09
CA PHE A 1 4.71 -14.58 12.78
C PHE A 1 3.45 -15.37 12.48
N ILE A 2 3.44 -16.71 12.61
CA ILE A 2 2.29 -17.58 12.27
C ILE A 2 1.04 -17.31 13.14
N GLN A 3 1.19 -16.92 14.41
CA GLN A 3 0.07 -16.52 15.28
C GLN A 3 -0.31 -15.03 15.17
N GLY A 4 0.12 -14.36 14.09
CA GLY A 4 0.02 -12.91 13.92
C GLY A 4 1.32 -12.19 14.32
N PRO A 5 1.69 -11.10 13.63
CA PRO A 5 2.96 -10.41 13.87
C PRO A 5 2.88 -9.30 14.93
N VAL A 6 1.68 -8.90 15.35
CA VAL A 6 1.44 -7.68 16.16
C VAL A 6 2.18 -7.70 17.49
N GLY A 7 2.01 -8.74 18.33
CA GLY A 7 2.66 -8.78 19.65
C GLY A 7 4.19 -8.83 19.58
N MET A 8 4.72 -9.52 18.55
CA MET A 8 6.16 -9.55 18.28
C MET A 8 6.67 -8.16 17.87
N ILE A 9 5.98 -7.49 16.95
CA ILE A 9 6.32 -6.13 16.50
C ILE A 9 6.26 -5.15 17.67
N ASP A 10 5.26 -5.24 18.54
CA ASP A 10 5.14 -4.34 19.69
C ASP A 10 6.25 -4.55 20.73
N THR A 11 6.64 -5.81 20.96
CA THR A 11 7.81 -6.14 21.79
C THR A 11 9.09 -5.54 21.21
N LEU A 12 9.30 -5.68 19.89
CA LEU A 12 10.47 -5.13 19.20
C LEU A 12 10.46 -3.61 19.17
N ARG A 13 9.30 -2.98 18.98
CA ARG A 13 9.11 -1.53 19.09
C ARG A 13 9.42 -1.04 20.50
N THR A 14 8.99 -1.74 21.53
CA THR A 14 9.33 -1.40 22.91
C THR A 14 10.83 -1.48 23.13
N LYS A 15 11.52 -2.48 22.57
CA LYS A 15 12.96 -2.66 22.73
C LYS A 15 13.82 -1.68 21.90
N TYR A 16 13.49 -1.50 20.62
CA TYR A 16 14.30 -0.79 19.62
C TYR A 16 13.70 0.55 19.18
N ARG A 17 12.55 0.95 19.76
CA ARG A 17 11.85 2.21 19.52
C ARG A 17 11.30 2.32 18.09
N SER A 18 11.73 3.33 17.36
CA SER A 18 11.08 3.82 16.14
C SER A 18 11.58 3.16 14.86
N MET A 19 12.68 2.41 14.91
CA MET A 19 13.21 1.73 13.74
C MET A 19 13.94 0.44 14.10
N PHE A 20 13.60 -0.65 13.43
CA PHE A 20 14.28 -1.93 13.59
C PHE A 20 14.10 -2.81 12.37
N THR A 21 15.06 -3.69 12.14
CA THR A 21 15.02 -4.65 11.03
C THR A 21 14.89 -6.07 11.57
N ILE A 22 14.00 -6.85 10.97
CA ILE A 22 13.93 -8.30 11.16
C ILE A 22 14.32 -9.00 9.86
N LYS A 23 14.72 -10.26 9.97
CA LYS A 23 14.96 -11.13 8.81
C LYS A 23 13.84 -12.15 8.71
N VAL A 24 13.18 -12.21 7.55
CA VAL A 24 12.14 -13.20 7.23
C VAL A 24 12.58 -13.93 5.97
N GLY A 25 12.98 -15.20 6.11
CA GLY A 25 13.63 -15.93 5.02
C GLY A 25 14.89 -15.20 4.54
N THR A 26 14.94 -14.89 3.24
CA THR A 26 16.03 -14.12 2.62
C THR A 26 15.82 -12.61 2.70
N GLN A 27 14.63 -12.14 3.07
CA GLN A 27 14.28 -10.72 3.06
C GLN A 27 14.63 -10.04 4.38
N ARG A 28 15.06 -8.79 4.29
CA ARG A 28 15.24 -7.88 5.42
C ARG A 28 14.07 -6.91 5.44
N ILE A 29 13.28 -6.92 6.51
CA ILE A 29 12.10 -6.08 6.65
C ILE A 29 12.40 -5.04 7.72
N THR A 30 12.45 -3.76 7.32
CA THR A 30 12.70 -2.64 8.22
C THR A 30 11.38 -1.98 8.59
N PHE A 31 11.07 -1.96 9.87
CA PHE A 31 9.94 -1.25 10.44
C PHE A 31 10.32 0.20 10.73
N MET A 32 9.45 1.12 10.32
CA MET A 32 9.60 2.57 10.54
C MET A 32 8.33 3.06 11.27
N ILE A 33 8.40 3.19 12.59
CA ILE A 33 7.24 3.42 13.45
C ILE A 33 7.34 4.78 14.14
N GLY A 34 6.26 5.56 14.05
CA GLY A 34 6.16 6.92 14.60
C GLY A 34 6.44 8.00 13.56
N GLY A 35 6.04 9.24 13.86
CA GLY A 35 5.91 10.32 12.87
C GLY A 35 7.18 10.63 12.08
N GLY A 36 8.37 10.57 12.69
CA GLY A 36 9.63 10.86 11.99
C GLY A 36 9.94 9.84 10.88
N PRO A 37 10.29 8.59 11.23
CA PRO A 37 10.58 7.55 10.23
C PRO A 37 9.42 7.30 9.26
N GLN A 38 8.17 7.30 9.74
CA GLN A 38 7.01 7.07 8.89
C GLN A 38 6.83 8.17 7.83
N LEU A 39 7.10 9.43 8.17
CA LEU A 39 7.02 10.54 7.21
C LEU A 39 8.04 10.37 6.07
N SER A 40 9.25 9.88 6.37
CA SER A 40 10.25 9.57 5.35
C SER A 40 9.79 8.47 4.39
N PHE A 41 9.11 7.44 4.91
CA PHE A 41 8.55 6.37 4.09
C PHE A 41 7.41 6.88 3.19
N ILE A 42 6.47 7.65 3.75
CA ILE A 42 5.30 8.17 3.02
C ILE A 42 5.69 9.19 1.94
N LYS A 43 6.70 10.02 2.20
CA LYS A 43 7.17 11.05 1.25
C LYS A 43 8.16 10.53 0.21
N ALA A 44 8.63 9.28 0.35
CA ALA A 44 9.54 8.72 -0.62
C ALA A 44 8.89 8.68 -2.00
N LYS A 45 9.66 8.99 -3.03
CA LYS A 45 9.18 8.84 -4.41
C LYS A 45 9.27 7.37 -4.83
N ASP A 46 8.44 7.01 -5.80
CA ASP A 46 8.37 5.65 -6.31
C ASP A 46 9.69 5.18 -6.95
N GLU A 47 10.54 6.08 -7.45
CA GLU A 47 11.86 5.71 -7.98
C GLU A 47 12.83 5.27 -6.87
N LEU A 48 12.56 5.65 -5.61
CA LEU A 48 13.33 5.26 -4.43
C LEU A 48 12.70 4.06 -3.71
N LEU A 49 11.37 4.09 -3.52
CA LEU A 49 10.60 3.05 -2.85
C LEU A 49 9.44 2.60 -3.74
N ASP A 50 9.68 1.56 -4.53
CA ASP A 50 8.66 1.01 -5.44
C ASP A 50 7.77 -0.03 -4.74
N GLN A 51 6.48 0.04 -5.03
CA GLN A 51 5.45 -0.88 -4.60
C GLN A 51 5.35 -2.14 -5.48
N ALA A 52 5.69 -2.05 -6.77
CA ALA A 52 5.48 -3.16 -7.72
C ALA A 52 6.10 -4.50 -7.26
N PRO A 53 7.34 -4.55 -6.74
CA PRO A 53 7.94 -5.81 -6.28
C PRO A 53 7.18 -6.50 -5.14
N VAL A 54 6.52 -5.74 -4.26
CA VAL A 54 5.79 -6.30 -3.11
C VAL A 54 4.32 -6.60 -3.43
N TYR A 55 3.75 -5.99 -4.48
CA TYR A 55 2.38 -6.24 -4.94
C TYR A 55 2.28 -7.20 -6.12
N GLY A 56 3.38 -7.83 -6.57
CA GLY A 56 3.36 -8.77 -7.70
C GLY A 56 2.37 -9.95 -7.53
N PHE A 57 1.99 -10.29 -6.30
CA PHE A 57 0.96 -11.31 -6.04
C PHE A 57 -0.45 -10.91 -6.53
N THR A 58 -0.67 -9.63 -6.88
CA THR A 58 -1.95 -9.12 -7.40
C THR A 58 -2.10 -9.27 -8.91
N ILE A 59 -1.01 -9.53 -9.64
CA ILE A 59 -1.00 -9.64 -11.11
C ILE A 59 -1.97 -10.72 -11.62
N PRO A 60 -2.08 -11.90 -11.00
CA PRO A 60 -3.06 -12.90 -11.44
C PRO A 60 -4.53 -12.47 -11.26
N VAL A 61 -4.81 -11.50 -10.38
CA VAL A 61 -6.15 -10.98 -10.11
C VAL A 61 -6.50 -9.84 -11.07
N PHE A 62 -5.59 -8.89 -11.26
CA PHE A 62 -5.84 -7.71 -12.09
C PHE A 62 -5.54 -7.92 -13.58
N GLY A 63 -4.62 -8.83 -13.90
CA GLY A 63 -4.16 -9.06 -15.25
C GLY A 63 -2.84 -8.36 -15.57
N ARG A 64 -2.26 -8.75 -16.71
CA ARG A 64 -0.98 -8.22 -17.19
C ARG A 64 -1.11 -6.78 -17.68
N GLY A 65 -0.07 -5.98 -17.47
CA GLY A 65 -0.03 -4.57 -17.84
C GLY A 65 -0.96 -3.67 -17.02
N ILE A 66 -1.44 -4.15 -15.86
CA ILE A 66 -2.33 -3.41 -14.97
C ILE A 66 -1.61 -3.10 -13.65
N VAL A 67 -1.58 -1.81 -13.30
CA VAL A 67 -1.04 -1.22 -12.07
C VAL A 67 0.37 -1.70 -11.73
N TYR A 68 0.51 -2.79 -10.99
CA TYR A 68 1.79 -3.29 -10.49
C TYR A 68 2.55 -4.15 -11.51
N ASP A 69 1.95 -4.48 -12.65
CA ASP A 69 2.61 -5.08 -13.83
C ASP A 69 2.95 -4.05 -14.93
N SER A 70 2.74 -2.76 -14.68
CA SER A 70 2.98 -1.68 -15.65
C SER A 70 4.26 -0.90 -15.34
N PRO A 71 4.91 -0.28 -16.35
CA PRO A 71 5.92 0.76 -16.13
C PRO A 71 5.40 1.88 -15.22
N LEU A 72 6.28 2.52 -14.45
CA LEU A 72 5.91 3.52 -13.45
C LEU A 72 5.03 4.66 -14.02
N ASP A 73 5.37 5.18 -15.19
CA ASP A 73 4.61 6.26 -15.82
C ASP A 73 3.19 5.83 -16.23
N GLU A 74 3.06 4.61 -16.77
CA GLU A 74 1.76 4.03 -17.14
C GLU A 74 0.92 3.73 -15.91
N ARG A 75 1.53 3.15 -14.86
CA ARG A 75 0.88 2.93 -13.57
C ARG A 75 0.34 4.24 -13.01
N ASN A 76 1.13 5.30 -13.03
CA ASN A 76 0.73 6.62 -12.55
C ASN A 76 -0.45 7.18 -13.34
N GLN A 77 -0.52 6.94 -14.65
CA GLN A 77 -1.68 7.32 -15.47
C GLN A 77 -2.92 6.50 -15.11
N GLN A 78 -2.80 5.18 -14.96
CA GLN A 78 -3.91 4.30 -14.57
C GLN A 78 -4.48 4.69 -13.19
N VAL A 79 -3.62 4.95 -12.20
CA VAL A 79 -4.05 5.40 -10.86
C VAL A 79 -4.72 6.77 -10.92
N LYS A 80 -4.21 7.71 -11.74
CA LYS A 80 -4.87 9.01 -11.95
C LYS A 80 -6.27 8.86 -12.54
N LEU A 81 -6.45 7.98 -13.52
CA LEU A 81 -7.78 7.70 -14.11
C LEU A 81 -8.74 7.11 -13.07
N LEU A 82 -8.26 6.17 -12.25
CA LEU A 82 -9.05 5.60 -11.15
C LEU A 82 -9.49 6.69 -10.16
N ILE A 83 -8.55 7.49 -9.66
CA ILE A 83 -8.84 8.58 -8.72
C ILE A 83 -9.81 9.59 -9.34
N HIS A 84 -9.65 9.91 -10.63
CA HIS A 84 -10.55 10.80 -11.33
C HIS A 84 -12.00 10.26 -11.35
N SER A 85 -12.18 8.95 -11.54
CA SER A 85 -13.51 8.32 -11.49
C SER A 85 -14.15 8.30 -10.10
N MET A 86 -13.35 8.47 -9.05
CA MET A 86 -13.77 8.46 -7.64
C MET A 86 -13.78 9.86 -7.01
N ASN A 87 -13.87 10.92 -7.81
CA ASN A 87 -13.96 12.28 -7.28
C ASN A 87 -15.29 12.55 -6.57
N THR A 88 -15.36 13.61 -5.75
CA THR A 88 -16.54 13.96 -4.94
C THR A 88 -17.83 13.98 -5.76
N LYS A 89 -17.84 14.64 -6.93
CA LYS A 89 -19.02 14.72 -7.79
C LYS A 89 -19.46 13.35 -8.31
N SER A 90 -18.50 12.48 -8.64
CA SER A 90 -18.77 11.12 -9.11
C SER A 90 -19.36 10.28 -7.99
N LEU A 91 -18.83 10.39 -6.77
CA LEU A 91 -19.35 9.71 -5.58
C LEU A 91 -20.74 10.20 -5.20
N GLU A 92 -20.99 11.51 -5.21
CA GLU A 92 -22.32 12.11 -4.98
C GLU A 92 -23.36 11.55 -5.97
N GLY A 93 -22.97 11.41 -7.25
CA GLY A 93 -23.82 10.81 -8.28
C GLY A 93 -24.10 9.31 -8.08
N MET A 94 -23.27 8.59 -7.31
CA MET A 94 -23.47 7.17 -7.02
C MET A 94 -24.40 6.94 -5.81
N ILE A 95 -24.62 7.95 -4.96
CA ILE A 95 -25.41 7.82 -3.71
C ILE A 95 -26.79 7.19 -3.95
N PRO A 96 -27.61 7.63 -4.93
CA PRO A 96 -28.94 7.04 -5.12
C PRO A 96 -28.89 5.54 -5.42
N LYS A 97 -27.93 5.09 -6.22
CA LYS A 97 -27.74 3.67 -6.56
C LYS A 97 -27.27 2.87 -5.36
N MET A 98 -26.41 3.44 -4.52
CA MET A 98 -25.94 2.77 -3.29
C MET A 98 -27.09 2.56 -2.30
N ILE A 99 -28.03 3.51 -2.22
CA ILE A 99 -29.24 3.38 -1.38
C ILE A 99 -30.14 2.29 -1.98
N GLU A 100 -30.41 2.34 -3.28
CA GLU A 100 -31.27 1.36 -3.97
C GLU A 100 -30.75 -0.08 -3.84
N GLU A 101 -29.44 -0.31 -3.94
CA GLU A 101 -28.86 -1.66 -3.80
C GLU A 101 -28.77 -2.16 -2.34
N ALA A 102 -28.93 -1.26 -1.36
CA ALA A 102 -28.82 -1.58 0.06
C ALA A 102 -30.18 -1.81 0.74
N GLU A 103 -31.27 -1.23 0.22
CA GLU A 103 -32.65 -1.38 0.69
C GLU A 103 -33.38 -2.54 0.00
#